data_AF-A0A353QHD3-F1
#
_entry.id   AF-A0A353QHD3-F1
#
_cell.length_a   1.000
_cell.length_b   1.000
_cell.length_c   1.000
_cell.angle_alpha   90.00
_cell.angle_beta   90.00
_cell.angle_gamma   90.00
#
_symmetry.space_group_name_H-M   'P 1'
#
loop_
_entity.id
_entity.type
_entity.pdbx_description
1 polymer ?
#
loop_
_entity_poly.entity_id
_entity_poly.type
_entity_poly.pdbx_seq_one_letter_code
_entity_poly.pdbx_strand_id
1 'polypeptide(L)'
;MTYAALLKWAAHELNDAGIEGARREAELLLAYTLGIRREDLYLRNPLSEVQADAAGKAGGAASADAATATVRFQEVVARRAAREPLAYITGAKEFYGLTFAVDQRVLIPRPETELLVELCLEHLERRSGGKLSCEQHSSAGCGSQREQYSVAHAPFVVADICTGSGAVGIAVAVNRPDVSVLASDISAAALEVAAGNAQRHGVSERIVFAQGDLFAPWKSW
;
A
#
# COMPACT_ATOMS: atom_id res chain seq x y z
N MET A 1 -10.14 -22.51 -21.04
CA MET A 1 -8.68 -22.72 -21.18
C MET A 1 -8.10 -23.17 -19.84
N THR A 2 -7.02 -23.95 -19.84
CA THR A 2 -6.38 -24.40 -18.59
C THR A 2 -5.50 -23.31 -17.97
N TYR A 3 -5.23 -23.39 -16.66
CA TYR A 3 -4.30 -22.48 -15.98
C TYR A 3 -2.94 -22.42 -16.67
N ALA A 4 -2.36 -23.57 -17.02
CA ALA A 4 -1.06 -23.64 -17.70
C ALA A 4 -1.08 -22.99 -19.09
N ALA A 5 -2.15 -23.18 -19.86
CA ALA A 5 -2.27 -22.59 -21.20
C ALA A 5 -2.35 -21.06 -21.13
N LEU A 6 -3.12 -20.52 -20.18
CA LEU A 6 -3.26 -19.07 -20.00
C LEU A 6 -1.96 -18.41 -19.52
N LEU A 7 -1.28 -19.03 -18.54
CA LEU A 7 0.02 -18.52 -18.07
C LEU A 7 1.08 -18.55 -19.17
N LYS A 8 1.10 -19.61 -19.99
CA LYS A 8 2.03 -19.70 -21.13
C LYS A 8 1.74 -18.62 -22.17
N TRP A 9 0.47 -18.41 -22.52
CA TRP A 9 0.07 -17.34 -23.44
C TRP A 9 0.46 -15.96 -22.89
N ALA A 10 0.06 -15.63 -21.67
CA ALA A 10 0.34 -14.33 -21.08
C ALA A 10 1.83 -14.05 -20.93
N ALA A 11 2.63 -15.06 -20.54
CA ALA A 11 4.08 -14.90 -20.46
C ALA A 11 4.70 -14.60 -21.83
N HIS A 12 4.16 -15.15 -22.92
CA HIS A 12 4.60 -14.85 -24.28
C HIS A 12 4.26 -13.40 -24.67
N GLU A 13 3.00 -12.99 -24.49
CA GLU A 13 2.55 -11.62 -24.79
C GLU A 13 3.38 -10.56 -24.05
N LEU A 14 3.62 -10.79 -22.76
CA LEU A 14 4.40 -9.87 -21.94
C LEU A 14 5.88 -9.85 -22.34
N ASN A 15 6.45 -11.01 -22.71
CA ASN A 15 7.82 -11.09 -23.19
C ASN A 15 7.99 -10.35 -24.53
N ASP A 16 7.06 -10.52 -25.46
CA ASP A 16 7.08 -9.84 -26.76
C ASP A 16 6.93 -8.32 -26.61
N ALA A 17 6.15 -7.87 -25.61
CA ALA A 17 6.05 -6.47 -25.23
C ALA A 17 7.32 -5.94 -24.52
N GLY A 18 8.32 -6.78 -24.23
CA GLY A 18 9.57 -6.44 -23.56
C GLY A 18 9.43 -6.21 -22.05
N ILE A 19 8.49 -6.90 -21.40
CA ILE A 19 8.34 -6.92 -19.94
C ILE A 19 9.31 -7.93 -19.33
N GLU A 20 10.23 -7.45 -18.50
CA GLU A 20 11.13 -8.31 -17.74
C GLU A 20 10.36 -9.16 -16.72
N GLY A 21 10.76 -10.42 -16.56
CA GLY A 21 10.07 -11.33 -15.62
C GLY A 21 8.64 -11.67 -16.05
N ALA A 22 8.33 -11.65 -17.35
CA ALA A 22 7.01 -11.90 -17.95
C ALA A 22 6.21 -13.05 -17.32
N ARG A 23 6.85 -14.18 -17.01
CA ARG A 23 6.18 -15.32 -16.34
C ARG A 23 5.67 -14.96 -14.95
N ARG A 24 6.48 -14.28 -14.14
CA ARG A 24 6.10 -13.84 -12.79
C ARG A 24 4.96 -12.82 -12.85
N GLU A 25 5.03 -11.88 -13.78
CA GLU A 25 3.99 -10.89 -14.03
C GLU A 25 2.66 -11.56 -14.45
N ALA A 26 2.71 -12.55 -15.35
CA ALA A 26 1.53 -13.34 -15.74
C ALA A 26 0.89 -14.07 -14.54
N GLU A 27 1.70 -14.68 -13.67
CA GLU A 27 1.21 -15.32 -12.44
C GLU A 27 0.53 -14.32 -11.50
N LEU A 28 1.12 -13.13 -11.31
CA LEU A 28 0.56 -12.07 -10.48
C LEU A 28 -0.77 -11.55 -11.04
N LEU A 29 -0.85 -11.33 -12.35
CA LEU A 29 -2.07 -10.88 -13.02
C LEU A 29 -3.18 -11.94 -12.98
N LEU A 30 -2.83 -13.22 -13.09
CA LEU A 30 -3.81 -14.31 -13.01
C LEU A 30 -4.34 -14.44 -11.58
N ALA A 31 -3.45 -14.42 -10.58
CA ALA A 31 -3.84 -14.43 -9.17
C ALA A 31 -4.75 -13.24 -8.84
N TYR A 32 -4.39 -12.04 -9.30
CA TYR A 32 -5.21 -10.83 -9.19
C TYR A 32 -6.59 -11.01 -9.82
N THR A 33 -6.65 -11.53 -11.05
CA THR A 33 -7.93 -11.74 -11.78
C THR A 33 -8.86 -12.70 -11.05
N LEU A 34 -8.28 -13.70 -10.39
CA LEU A 34 -9.03 -14.73 -9.65
C LEU A 34 -9.34 -14.33 -8.21
N GLY A 35 -8.77 -13.23 -7.71
CA GLY A 35 -8.95 -12.81 -6.31
C GLY A 35 -8.28 -13.74 -5.30
N ILE A 36 -7.22 -14.45 -5.71
CA ILE A 36 -6.47 -15.39 -4.86
C ILE A 36 -5.05 -14.91 -4.63
N ARG A 37 -4.37 -15.49 -3.64
CA ARG A 37 -2.94 -15.23 -3.45
C ARG A 37 -2.15 -16.00 -4.50
N ARG A 38 -0.95 -15.49 -4.84
CA ARG A 38 -0.11 -16.12 -5.86
C ARG A 38 0.29 -17.54 -5.47
N GLU A 39 0.55 -17.79 -4.19
CA GLU A 39 0.89 -19.12 -3.67
C GLU A 39 -0.23 -20.15 -3.91
N ASP A 40 -1.49 -19.71 -3.84
CA ASP A 40 -2.65 -20.58 -4.04
C ASP A 40 -2.78 -21.03 -5.51
N LEU A 41 -2.13 -20.33 -6.44
CA LEU A 41 -2.05 -20.73 -7.86
C LEU A 41 -1.23 -22.02 -8.05
N TYR A 42 -0.17 -22.23 -7.26
CA TYR A 42 0.68 -23.43 -7.36
C TYR A 42 0.03 -24.68 -6.75
N LEU A 43 -0.95 -24.50 -5.87
CA LEU A 43 -1.73 -25.59 -5.29
C LEU A 43 -2.80 -26.11 -6.26
N ARG A 44 -3.10 -25.37 -7.33
CA ARG A 44 -4.08 -25.77 -8.34
C ARG A 44 -3.46 -26.73 -9.33
N ASN A 45 -4.27 -27.67 -9.79
CA ASN A 45 -3.88 -28.52 -10.91
C ASN A 45 -3.71 -27.67 -12.18
N PRO A 46 -2.50 -27.57 -12.76
CA PRO A 46 -2.23 -26.71 -13.92
C PRO A 46 -3.02 -27.11 -15.17
N LEU A 47 -3.47 -28.37 -15.25
CA LEU A 47 -4.28 -28.90 -16.35
C LEU A 47 -5.79 -28.70 -16.13
N SER A 48 -6.21 -28.24 -14.95
CA SER A 48 -7.61 -27.90 -14.74
C SER A 48 -7.98 -26.63 -15.50
N GLU A 49 -9.24 -26.55 -15.91
CA GLU A 49 -9.80 -25.33 -16.45
C GLU A 49 -9.83 -24.24 -15.38
N VAL A 50 -9.66 -22.99 -15.81
CA VAL A 50 -9.78 -21.86 -14.90
C VAL A 50 -11.19 -21.80 -14.37
N GLN A 51 -11.34 -21.99 -13.07
CA GLN A 51 -12.58 -21.80 -12.35
C GLN A 51 -12.50 -20.45 -11.65
N ALA A 52 -13.57 -19.67 -11.71
CA ALA A 52 -13.68 -18.49 -10.87
C ALA A 52 -13.95 -18.96 -9.44
N ASP A 53 -13.11 -18.54 -8.50
CA ASP A 53 -13.42 -18.80 -7.10
C ASP A 53 -14.47 -17.79 -6.64
N ALA A 54 -15.52 -18.30 -6.02
CA ALA A 54 -16.48 -17.48 -5.29
C ALA A 54 -15.92 -16.94 -3.95
N ALA A 55 -14.64 -17.18 -3.65
CA ALA A 55 -14.07 -17.03 -2.32
C ALA A 55 -12.79 -16.18 -2.33
N GLY A 56 -12.96 -14.87 -2.35
CA GLY A 56 -11.92 -13.87 -2.11
C GLY A 56 -12.53 -12.50 -1.85
N LYS A 57 -13.02 -12.24 -0.63
CA LYS A 57 -13.54 -10.93 -0.23
C LYS A 57 -12.41 -9.89 -0.24
N ALA A 58 -12.45 -8.95 -1.18
CA ALA A 58 -12.24 -7.52 -0.94
C ALA A 58 -12.68 -6.70 -2.16
N GLY A 59 -13.97 -6.33 -2.21
CA GLY A 59 -14.47 -5.22 -3.03
C GLY A 59 -14.95 -5.54 -4.46
N GLY A 60 -16.23 -5.91 -4.60
CA GLY A 60 -17.03 -5.59 -5.79
C GLY A 60 -17.35 -6.72 -6.78
N ALA A 61 -18.64 -7.09 -6.80
CA ALA A 61 -19.40 -7.77 -7.86
C ALA A 61 -19.03 -9.22 -8.28
N ALA A 62 -19.83 -10.14 -7.71
CA ALA A 62 -20.59 -11.23 -8.35
C ALA A 62 -19.88 -12.18 -9.36
N SER A 63 -19.89 -13.45 -8.98
CA SER A 63 -19.93 -14.66 -9.82
C SER A 63 -19.56 -14.46 -11.30
N ALA A 64 -18.26 -14.41 -11.56
CA ALA A 64 -17.75 -14.49 -12.92
C ALA A 64 -17.77 -15.96 -13.35
N ASP A 65 -18.35 -16.27 -14.50
CA ASP A 65 -18.14 -17.55 -15.17
C ASP A 65 -16.63 -17.72 -15.50
N ALA A 66 -16.15 -18.95 -15.67
CA ALA A 66 -14.79 -19.26 -16.13
C ALA A 66 -14.41 -18.47 -17.41
N ALA A 67 -15.38 -18.28 -18.30
CA ALA A 67 -15.25 -17.44 -19.48
C ALA A 67 -15.00 -15.95 -19.12
N THR A 68 -15.71 -15.43 -18.12
CA THR A 68 -15.55 -14.05 -17.64
C THR A 68 -14.17 -13.83 -16.99
N ALA A 69 -13.69 -14.81 -16.22
CA ALA A 69 -12.35 -14.74 -15.63
C ALA A 69 -11.24 -14.73 -16.70
N THR A 70 -11.41 -15.52 -17.78
CA THR A 70 -10.47 -15.54 -18.90
C THR A 70 -10.42 -14.20 -19.63
N VAL A 71 -11.58 -13.60 -19.93
CA VAL A 71 -11.66 -12.29 -20.59
C VAL A 71 -10.99 -11.20 -19.73
N ARG A 72 -11.32 -11.13 -18.44
CA ARG A 72 -10.69 -10.18 -17.51
C ARG A 72 -9.17 -10.37 -17.44
N PHE A 73 -8.69 -11.62 -17.45
CA PHE A 73 -7.26 -11.90 -17.44
C PHE A 73 -6.58 -11.37 -18.72
N GLN A 74 -7.21 -11.58 -19.87
CA GLN A 74 -6.69 -11.07 -21.14
C GLN A 74 -6.63 -9.54 -21.16
N GLU A 75 -7.65 -8.86 -20.62
CA GLU A 75 -7.68 -7.39 -20.51
C GLU A 75 -6.53 -6.85 -19.66
N VAL A 76 -6.27 -7.44 -18.49
CA VAL A 76 -5.17 -6.98 -17.62
C VAL A 76 -3.79 -7.30 -18.19
N VAL A 77 -3.65 -8.40 -18.94
CA VAL A 77 -2.41 -8.71 -19.69
C VAL A 77 -2.19 -7.68 -20.80
N ALA A 78 -3.24 -7.31 -21.54
CA ALA A 78 -3.14 -6.27 -22.57
C ALA A 78 -2.72 -4.91 -22.00
N ARG A 79 -3.30 -4.51 -20.85
CA ARG A 79 -2.88 -3.29 -20.12
C ARG A 79 -1.41 -3.34 -19.74
N ARG A 80 -0.94 -4.47 -19.21
CA ARG A 80 0.47 -4.66 -18.84
C ARG A 80 1.40 -4.64 -20.05
N ALA A 81 1.01 -5.29 -21.15
CA ALA A 81 1.75 -5.27 -22.41
C ALA A 81 1.86 -3.85 -22.98
N ALA A 82 0.83 -3.01 -22.78
CA ALA A 82 0.85 -1.57 -23.08
C ALA A 82 1.70 -0.74 -22.10
N ARG A 83 2.55 -1.38 -21.30
CA ARG A 83 3.47 -0.78 -20.32
C ARG A 83 2.81 -0.11 -19.11
N GLU A 84 1.51 -0.34 -18.88
CA GLU A 84 0.91 0.10 -17.62
C GLU A 84 1.59 -0.62 -16.44
N PRO A 85 2.03 0.09 -15.38
CA PRO A 85 2.67 -0.53 -14.22
C PRO A 85 1.77 -1.57 -13.57
N LEU A 86 2.35 -2.74 -13.21
CA LEU A 86 1.63 -3.82 -12.55
C LEU A 86 0.84 -3.34 -11.32
N ALA A 87 1.44 -2.50 -10.48
CA ALA A 87 0.82 -2.02 -9.25
C ALA A 87 -0.43 -1.15 -9.50
N TYR A 88 -0.52 -0.44 -10.63
CA TYR A 88 -1.72 0.31 -11.00
C TYR A 88 -2.80 -0.59 -11.59
N ILE A 89 -2.41 -1.67 -12.26
CA ILE A 89 -3.35 -2.70 -12.72
C ILE A 89 -3.95 -3.43 -11.51
N THR A 90 -3.12 -3.84 -10.55
CA THR A 90 -3.56 -4.54 -9.34
C THR A 90 -4.14 -3.62 -8.27
N GLY A 91 -3.92 -2.31 -8.40
CA GLY A 91 -4.36 -1.28 -7.45
C GLY A 91 -3.62 -1.30 -6.10
N ALA A 92 -2.51 -2.04 -5.99
CA ALA A 92 -1.84 -2.27 -4.73
C ALA A 92 -0.31 -2.44 -4.86
N LYS A 93 0.41 -1.98 -3.83
CA LYS A 93 1.86 -2.15 -3.68
C LYS A 93 2.20 -2.47 -2.22
N GLU A 94 2.98 -3.53 -2.02
CA GLU A 94 3.62 -3.80 -0.73
C GLU A 94 4.81 -2.86 -0.53
N PHE A 95 4.91 -2.30 0.68
CA PHE A 95 5.99 -1.45 1.15
C PHE A 95 6.13 -1.61 2.67
N TYR A 96 7.31 -1.94 3.17
CA TYR A 96 7.63 -2.13 4.59
C TYR A 96 6.68 -3.11 5.30
N GLY A 97 6.33 -4.23 4.64
CA GLY A 97 5.39 -5.23 5.13
C GLY A 97 3.92 -4.82 5.14
N LEU A 98 3.58 -3.62 4.61
CA LEU A 98 2.24 -3.09 4.55
C LEU A 98 1.74 -3.00 3.10
N THR A 99 0.44 -3.20 2.88
CA THR A 99 -0.18 -3.07 1.54
C THR A 99 -0.83 -1.71 1.34
N PHE A 100 -0.31 -0.91 0.40
CA PHE A 100 -0.84 0.39 0.04
C PHE A 100 -1.68 0.30 -1.24
N ALA A 101 -2.86 0.92 -1.23
CA ALA A 101 -3.61 1.23 -2.44
C ALA A 101 -2.84 2.27 -3.25
N VAL A 102 -2.69 2.02 -4.54
CA VAL A 102 -2.01 2.93 -5.47
C VAL A 102 -2.75 2.97 -6.79
N ASP A 103 -2.76 4.15 -7.40
CA ASP A 103 -3.25 4.38 -8.75
C ASP A 103 -2.47 5.55 -9.38
N GLN A 104 -2.88 5.98 -10.57
CA GLN A 104 -2.20 7.03 -11.34
C GLN A 104 -2.10 8.39 -10.63
N ARG A 105 -2.82 8.59 -9.51
CA ARG A 105 -2.75 9.82 -8.70
C ARG A 105 -1.51 9.90 -7.80
N VAL A 106 -0.79 8.78 -7.60
CA VAL A 106 0.35 8.69 -6.68
C VAL A 106 1.53 7.92 -7.27
N LEU A 107 2.74 8.23 -6.82
CA LEU A 107 3.91 7.43 -7.13
C LEU A 107 3.82 6.05 -6.45
N ILE A 108 4.22 5.00 -7.16
CA ILE A 108 4.31 3.64 -6.60
C ILE A 108 5.48 3.60 -5.59
N PRO A 109 5.25 3.23 -4.32
CA PRO A 109 6.32 3.09 -3.33
C PRO A 109 7.44 2.17 -3.80
N ARG A 110 8.68 2.60 -3.57
CA ARG A 110 9.90 1.93 -4.04
C ARG A 110 10.59 1.20 -2.88
N PRO A 111 11.10 -0.03 -3.08
CA PRO A 111 11.80 -0.76 -2.02
C PRO A 111 12.95 0.03 -1.38
N GLU A 112 13.66 0.82 -2.19
CA GLU A 112 14.78 1.63 -1.72
C GLU A 112 14.35 2.71 -0.70
N THR A 113 13.09 3.14 -0.74
CA THR A 113 12.53 4.12 0.20
C THR A 113 12.23 3.51 1.58
N GLU A 114 12.23 2.19 1.72
CA GLU A 114 12.06 1.52 3.03
C GLU A 114 13.20 1.88 3.99
N LEU A 115 14.41 2.10 3.47
CA LEU A 115 15.55 2.58 4.25
C LEU A 115 15.26 3.92 4.95
N LEU A 116 14.45 4.79 4.36
CA LEU A 116 14.07 6.06 5.00
C LEU A 116 13.20 5.83 6.24
N VAL A 117 12.31 4.83 6.18
CA VAL A 117 11.48 4.43 7.33
C VAL A 117 12.38 3.87 8.43
N GLU A 118 13.29 2.96 8.10
CA GLU A 118 14.24 2.37 9.06
C GLU A 118 15.06 3.45 9.78
N LEU A 119 15.69 4.35 9.02
CA LEU A 119 16.50 5.43 9.58
C LEU A 119 15.69 6.40 10.45
N CYS A 120 14.42 6.65 10.09
CA CYS A 120 13.51 7.44 10.91
C CYS A 120 13.22 6.76 12.26
N LEU A 121 12.88 5.47 12.23
CA LEU A 121 12.60 4.67 13.42
C LEU A 121 13.80 4.59 14.35
N GLU A 122 14.99 4.29 13.82
CA GLU A 122 16.24 4.29 14.61
C GLU A 122 16.53 5.67 15.22
N HIS A 123 16.25 6.75 14.48
CA HIS A 123 16.44 8.10 14.99
C HIS A 123 15.51 8.41 16.16
N LEU A 124 14.26 7.96 16.08
CA LEU A 124 13.29 8.09 17.16
C LEU A 124 13.71 7.26 18.37
N GLU A 125 14.14 6.01 18.20
CA GLU A 125 14.65 5.16 19.29
C GLU A 125 15.82 5.78 20.05
N ARG A 126 16.80 6.34 19.32
CA ARG A 126 17.93 7.06 19.92
C ARG A 126 17.48 8.28 20.73
N ARG A 127 16.42 8.97 20.32
CA ARG A 127 15.84 10.11 21.06
C ARG A 127 14.95 9.70 22.23
N SER A 128 14.28 8.55 22.16
CA SER A 128 13.44 8.02 23.25
C SER A 128 14.27 7.46 24.43
N GLY A 129 15.60 7.47 24.35
CA GLY A 129 16.48 7.04 25.44
C GLY A 129 16.59 5.51 25.60
N GLY A 130 16.42 4.74 24.52
CA GLY A 130 16.67 3.28 24.53
C GLY A 130 15.74 2.46 25.42
N LYS A 131 14.61 3.00 25.89
CA LYS A 131 13.60 2.26 26.65
C LYS A 131 12.20 2.56 26.13
N LEU A 132 11.74 1.73 25.19
CA LEU A 132 10.33 1.42 25.05
C LEU A 132 10.18 -0.09 25.28
N SER A 133 10.46 -0.53 26.50
CA SER A 133 9.87 -1.79 26.96
C SER A 133 8.44 -1.47 27.35
N CYS A 134 7.50 -2.05 26.63
CA CYS A 134 6.15 -2.26 27.10
C CYS A 134 6.20 -2.80 28.54
N GLU A 135 5.70 -2.03 29.51
CA GLU A 135 4.93 -2.55 30.65
C GLU A 135 4.51 -1.42 31.59
N GLN A 136 3.21 -1.46 31.91
CA GLN A 136 2.55 -0.94 33.11
C GLN A 136 2.11 0.54 33.12
N HIS A 137 0.82 0.69 32.79
CA HIS A 137 -0.06 1.71 33.36
C HIS A 137 0.21 1.89 34.86
N SER A 138 0.61 3.09 35.26
CA SER A 138 0.26 3.62 36.58
C SER A 138 -0.04 5.10 36.46
N SER A 139 -1.20 5.45 37.00
CA SER A 139 -1.82 6.76 37.02
C SER A 139 -1.13 7.71 38.00
N ALA A 140 -0.68 8.87 37.55
CA ALA A 140 -0.63 10.10 38.35
C ALA A 140 -0.45 11.32 37.43
N GLY A 141 -1.37 12.28 37.53
CA GLY A 141 -1.48 13.42 36.62
C GLY A 141 -0.60 14.61 36.96
N CYS A 142 -0.62 15.62 36.08
CA CYS A 142 -0.55 17.05 36.40
C CYS A 142 -0.85 17.84 35.11
N GLY A 143 -1.83 18.74 35.16
CA GLY A 143 -2.30 19.50 34.00
C GLY A 143 -1.44 20.72 33.64
N SER A 144 -1.54 21.16 32.39
CA SER A 144 -1.61 22.57 32.03
C SER A 144 -2.10 22.72 30.58
N GLN A 145 -2.89 23.76 30.37
CA GLN A 145 -3.75 24.03 29.22
C GLN A 145 -2.97 24.20 27.91
N ARG A 146 -3.32 23.40 26.88
CA ARG A 146 -3.06 23.67 25.45
C ARG A 146 -4.28 23.22 24.64
N GLU A 147 -5.32 24.04 24.65
CA GLU A 147 -6.46 23.89 23.75
C GLU A 147 -6.12 24.54 22.39
N GLN A 148 -6.03 23.73 21.32
CA GLN A 148 -6.59 24.02 19.96
C GLN A 148 -5.94 23.30 18.75
N TYR A 149 -5.12 22.26 18.92
CA TYR A 149 -4.84 21.30 17.83
C TYR A 149 -4.65 19.89 18.43
N SER A 150 -5.68 19.04 18.44
CA SER A 150 -5.58 17.70 19.03
C SER A 150 -4.96 16.70 18.05
N VAL A 151 -3.65 16.73 17.91
CA VAL A 151 -2.90 15.49 17.65
C VAL A 151 -2.80 14.82 19.02
N ALA A 152 -3.43 13.66 19.20
CA ALA A 152 -3.36 12.92 20.47
C ALA A 152 -1.90 12.81 20.90
N HIS A 153 -1.59 13.28 22.12
CA HIS A 153 -0.24 13.56 22.67
C HIS A 153 0.82 12.46 22.41
N ALA A 154 1.34 12.42 21.20
CA ALA A 154 2.50 11.65 20.82
C ALA A 154 3.75 12.46 21.20
N PRO A 155 4.72 11.89 21.94
CA PRO A 155 5.96 12.58 22.29
C PRO A 155 6.79 12.98 21.05
N PHE A 156 6.54 12.35 19.90
CA PHE A 156 7.23 12.66 18.65
C PHE A 156 6.24 13.07 17.56
N VAL A 157 6.61 14.13 16.83
CA VAL A 157 5.93 14.56 15.61
C VAL A 157 6.90 14.39 14.45
N VAL A 158 6.49 13.65 13.43
CA VAL A 158 7.25 13.42 12.19
C VAL A 158 6.55 14.13 11.04
N ALA A 159 7.32 14.82 10.20
CA ALA A 159 6.79 15.42 8.98
C ALA A 159 7.12 14.53 7.77
N ASP A 160 6.10 14.13 7.02
CA ASP A 160 6.21 13.42 5.75
C ASP A 160 5.83 14.38 4.61
N ILE A 161 6.84 14.90 3.92
CA ILE A 161 6.68 15.92 2.89
C ILE A 161 6.66 15.25 1.52
N CYS A 162 5.70 15.64 0.67
CA CYS A 162 5.39 14.96 -0.59
C CYS A 162 4.96 13.49 -0.35
N THR A 163 3.99 13.31 0.54
CA THR A 163 3.59 12.01 1.09
C THR A 163 3.07 11.03 0.04
N GLY A 164 2.56 11.52 -1.10
CA GLY A 164 2.08 10.67 -2.19
C GLY A 164 1.00 9.69 -1.71
N SER A 165 1.29 8.39 -1.73
CA SER A 165 0.39 7.34 -1.23
C SER A 165 0.34 7.22 0.30
N GLY A 166 1.11 8.03 1.02
CA GLY A 166 1.27 7.96 2.48
C GLY A 166 2.30 6.92 2.96
N ALA A 167 3.07 6.31 2.05
CA ALA A 167 3.85 5.10 2.36
C ALA A 167 4.80 5.25 3.54
N VAL A 168 5.59 6.34 3.57
CA VAL A 168 6.60 6.57 4.60
C VAL A 168 5.94 6.95 5.92
N GLY A 169 5.11 8.00 5.94
CA GLY A 169 4.45 8.47 7.15
C GLY A 169 3.58 7.40 7.82
N ILE A 170 2.81 6.64 7.03
CA ILE A 170 1.97 5.55 7.56
C ILE A 170 2.84 4.41 8.11
N ALA A 171 3.91 4.00 7.42
CA ALA A 171 4.78 2.94 7.92
C ALA A 171 5.45 3.33 9.25
N VAL A 172 5.91 4.58 9.39
CA VAL A 172 6.43 5.11 10.66
C VAL A 172 5.35 5.08 11.73
N ALA A 173 4.15 5.59 11.43
CA ALA A 173 3.05 5.62 12.39
C ALA A 173 2.66 4.21 12.85
N VAL A 174 2.55 3.23 11.95
CA VAL A 174 2.22 1.83 12.29
C VAL A 174 3.25 1.23 13.25
N ASN A 175 4.54 1.48 13.01
CA ASN A 175 5.63 0.90 13.81
C ASN A 175 5.92 1.67 15.10
N ARG A 176 5.41 2.91 15.24
CA ARG A 176 5.61 3.75 16.44
C ARG A 176 4.28 4.38 16.90
N PRO A 177 3.62 3.77 17.90
CA PRO A 177 2.38 4.30 18.48
C PRO A 177 2.55 5.68 19.14
N ASP A 178 3.77 6.03 19.53
CA ASP A 178 4.18 7.28 20.16
C ASP A 178 4.55 8.39 19.15
N VAL A 179 4.19 8.20 17.87
CA VAL A 179 4.38 9.17 16.80
C VAL A 179 3.04 9.67 16.26
N SER A 180 2.96 10.98 16.05
CA SER A 180 2.01 11.61 15.14
C SER A 180 2.71 12.11 13.88
N VAL A 181 2.00 12.10 12.76
CA VAL A 181 2.56 12.47 11.46
C VAL A 181 1.86 13.70 10.90
N LEU A 182 2.64 14.64 10.37
CA LEU A 182 2.18 15.74 9.54
C LEU A 182 2.52 15.40 8.09
N ALA A 183 1.52 15.08 7.29
CA ALA A 183 1.70 14.61 5.92
C ALA A 183 1.22 15.67 4.91
N SER A 184 2.08 16.07 3.98
CA SER A 184 1.73 17.07 2.96
C SER A 184 1.97 16.58 1.56
N ASP A 185 1.15 17.06 0.65
CA ASP A 185 1.36 16.91 -0.78
C ASP A 185 0.76 18.12 -1.51
N ILE A 186 1.29 18.46 -2.68
CA ILE A 186 0.71 19.50 -3.52
C ILE A 186 -0.62 19.02 -4.15
N SER A 187 -0.76 17.70 -4.33
CA SER A 187 -1.91 17.07 -4.96
C SER A 187 -2.97 16.67 -3.93
N ALA A 188 -4.14 17.30 -3.98
CA ALA A 188 -5.31 16.86 -3.21
C ALA A 188 -5.68 15.40 -3.50
N ALA A 189 -5.54 14.97 -4.76
CA ALA A 189 -5.86 13.62 -5.19
C ALA A 189 -4.90 12.56 -4.59
N ALA A 190 -3.63 12.95 -4.35
CA ALA A 190 -2.68 12.09 -3.64
C ALA A 190 -3.05 11.97 -2.15
N LEU A 191 -3.44 13.08 -1.53
CA LEU A 191 -3.89 13.08 -0.13
C LEU A 191 -5.13 12.21 0.10
N GLU A 192 -6.07 12.15 -0.85
CA GLU A 192 -7.20 11.21 -0.79
C GLU A 192 -6.72 9.76 -0.74
N VAL A 193 -5.74 9.39 -1.58
CA VAL A 193 -5.15 8.05 -1.60
C VAL A 193 -4.41 7.77 -0.29
N ALA A 194 -3.62 8.73 0.20
CA ALA A 194 -2.90 8.62 1.47
C ALA A 194 -3.85 8.46 2.66
N ALA A 195 -4.95 9.23 2.71
CA ALA A 195 -5.97 9.12 3.75
C ALA A 195 -6.66 7.75 3.74
N GLY A 196 -6.99 7.23 2.55
CA GLY A 196 -7.54 5.88 2.42
C GLY A 196 -6.57 4.79 2.89
N ASN A 197 -5.26 4.96 2.63
CA ASN A 197 -4.23 4.07 3.16
C ASN A 197 -4.07 4.19 4.68
N ALA A 198 -4.11 5.39 5.24
CA ALA A 198 -4.04 5.58 6.68
C ALA A 198 -5.22 4.92 7.39
N GLN A 199 -6.41 4.97 6.79
CA GLN A 199 -7.60 4.28 7.29
C GLN A 199 -7.43 2.76 7.23
N ARG A 200 -6.95 2.24 6.10
CA ARG A 200 -6.68 0.81 5.91
C ARG A 200 -5.75 0.25 6.99
N HIS A 201 -4.75 1.03 7.39
CA HIS A 201 -3.75 0.62 8.38
C HIS A 201 -4.08 1.07 9.82
N GLY A 202 -5.26 1.65 10.05
CA GLY A 202 -5.75 2.01 11.38
C GLY A 202 -4.98 3.14 12.07
N VAL A 203 -4.38 4.05 11.29
CA VAL A 203 -3.55 5.15 11.81
C VAL A 203 -4.07 6.55 11.50
N SER A 204 -5.26 6.67 10.89
CA SER A 204 -5.84 7.98 10.48
C SER A 204 -5.84 9.02 11.58
N GLU A 205 -6.21 8.67 12.81
CA GLU A 205 -6.30 9.59 13.95
C GLU A 205 -4.94 10.17 14.39
N ARG A 206 -3.83 9.62 13.87
CA ARG A 206 -2.46 10.06 14.17
C ARG A 206 -1.79 10.76 13.01
N ILE A 207 -2.49 10.97 11.89
CA ILE A 207 -1.93 11.62 10.71
C ILE A 207 -2.79 12.83 10.35
N VAL A 208 -2.15 13.99 10.33
CA VAL A 208 -2.75 15.24 9.83
C VAL A 208 -2.30 15.45 8.40
N PHE A 209 -3.25 15.37 7.47
CA PHE A 209 -3.01 15.65 6.06
C PHE A 209 -3.24 17.13 5.74
N ALA A 210 -2.35 17.73 4.97
CA ALA A 210 -2.50 19.12 4.52
C ALA A 210 -2.03 19.29 3.08
N GLN A 211 -2.86 19.92 2.24
CA GLN A 211 -2.48 20.26 0.89
C GLN A 211 -1.61 21.51 0.89
N GLY A 212 -0.45 21.44 0.24
CA GLY A 212 0.40 22.60 0.03
C GLY A 212 1.77 22.28 -0.53
N ASP A 213 2.49 23.34 -0.88
CA ASP A 213 3.87 23.26 -1.34
C ASP A 213 4.82 23.08 -0.16
N LEU A 214 5.43 21.89 -0.06
CA LEU A 214 6.36 21.51 1.00
C LEU A 214 5.77 21.84 2.39
N PHE A 215 6.45 22.70 3.15
CA PHE A 215 6.07 23.09 4.52
C PHE A 215 5.04 24.23 4.57
N ALA A 216 4.55 24.74 3.43
CA ALA A 216 3.61 25.86 3.41
C ALA A 216 2.41 25.72 4.37
N PRO A 217 1.81 24.52 4.55
CA PRO A 217 0.69 24.36 5.48
C PRO A 217 1.02 24.57 6.97
N TRP A 218 2.30 24.51 7.36
CA TRP A 218 2.72 24.55 8.76
C TRP A 218 3.73 25.65 9.07
N LYS A 219 3.83 26.68 8.23
CA LYS A 219 4.73 27.83 8.47
C LYS A 219 4.41 28.61 9.75
N SER A 220 3.23 28.42 10.33
CA SER A 220 2.76 29.08 11.54
C SER A 220 2.69 28.15 12.77
N TRP A 221 3.32 26.98 12.70
CA TRP A 221 3.42 26.03 13.82
C TRP A 221 4.63 26.32 14.71
#